data_AF-A0A0P6VZT0-F1
#
_entry.id   AF-A0A0P6VZT0-F1
#
_cell.length_a   1.000
_cell.length_b   1.000
_cell.length_c   1.000
_cell.angle_alpha   90.00
_cell.angle_beta   90.00
_cell.angle_gamma   90.00
#
_symmetry.space_group_name_H-M   'P 1'
#
loop_
_entity.id
_entity.type
_entity.pdbx_description
1 polymer ?
#
loop_
_entity_poly.entity_id
_entity_poly.type
_entity_poly.pdbx_seq_one_letter_code
_entity_poly.pdbx_strand_id
1 'polypeptide(L)'
;MSGQSSGRPPLLSLVTLTIAVASLSTAIYQGWVQTRNLEIVQRDLARREQVRSCKDVIEAYFDVKLRIGLIADAATGSPPGLPDPVVQARMAVSRFGALGTYLANFQGEEARSRYTALTRELERVTGLARTAAGPSGMEALFEAADGLFYGMNEDCARSARQA
;
A
#
# COMPACT_ATOMS: atom_id res chain seq x y z
N MET A 1 -51.25 60.77 -28.97
CA MET A 1 -51.58 60.38 -27.58
C MET A 1 -50.66 59.25 -27.21
N SER A 2 -49.68 59.57 -26.36
CA SER A 2 -48.62 58.68 -25.91
C SER A 2 -49.12 57.79 -24.77
N GLY A 3 -48.92 56.48 -24.86
CA GLY A 3 -49.30 55.52 -23.83
C GLY A 3 -48.34 54.34 -23.82
N GLN A 4 -47.09 54.59 -23.43
CA GLN A 4 -46.07 53.57 -23.27
C GLN A 4 -46.37 52.78 -21.98
N SER A 5 -46.87 51.55 -22.11
CA SER A 5 -47.10 50.65 -20.99
C SER A 5 -45.74 50.28 -20.38
N SER A 6 -45.48 50.82 -19.18
CA SER A 6 -44.25 50.57 -18.42
C SER A 6 -44.19 49.10 -17.99
N GLY A 7 -43.38 48.31 -18.69
CA GLY A 7 -43.16 46.89 -18.45
C GLY A 7 -42.37 46.61 -17.18
N ARG A 8 -43.01 46.70 -16.01
CA ARG A 8 -42.49 46.09 -14.79
C ARG A 8 -42.71 44.58 -14.89
N PRO A 9 -41.66 43.74 -14.91
CA PRO A 9 -41.87 42.31 -14.76
C PRO A 9 -42.66 42.06 -13.47
N PRO A 10 -43.67 41.17 -13.48
CA PRO A 10 -44.45 40.91 -12.29
C PRO A 10 -43.47 40.44 -11.20
N LEU A 11 -43.55 41.08 -10.03
CA LEU A 11 -42.62 40.89 -8.91
C LEU A 11 -42.42 39.39 -8.57
N LEU A 12 -43.45 38.59 -8.81
CA LEU A 12 -43.46 37.13 -8.75
C LEU A 12 -42.45 36.46 -9.69
N SER A 13 -42.36 36.86 -10.96
CA SER A 13 -41.38 36.30 -11.91
C SER A 13 -39.94 36.56 -11.47
N LEU A 14 -39.68 37.75 -10.90
CA LEU A 14 -38.36 38.13 -10.44
C LEU A 14 -37.96 37.32 -9.20
N VAL A 15 -38.90 37.09 -8.28
CA VAL A 15 -38.72 36.23 -7.11
C VAL A 15 -38.52 34.76 -7.50
N THR A 16 -39.27 34.22 -8.46
CA THR A 16 -39.06 32.84 -8.92
C THR A 16 -37.71 32.67 -9.61
N LEU A 17 -37.26 33.69 -10.36
CA LEU A 17 -35.95 33.66 -11.02
C LEU A 17 -34.82 33.67 -9.99
N THR A 18 -34.91 34.50 -8.95
CA THR A 18 -33.89 34.53 -7.89
C THR A 18 -33.85 33.24 -7.10
N ILE A 19 -35.00 32.64 -6.77
CA ILE A 19 -35.06 31.32 -6.14
C ILE A 19 -34.41 30.26 -7.03
N ALA A 20 -34.74 30.24 -8.33
CA ALA A 20 -34.17 29.27 -9.27
C ALA A 20 -32.64 29.40 -9.38
N VAL A 21 -32.12 30.62 -9.48
CA VAL A 21 -30.67 30.88 -9.52
C VAL A 21 -30.00 30.51 -8.20
N ALA A 22 -30.62 30.84 -7.06
CA ALA A 22 -30.11 30.46 -5.76
C ALA A 22 -30.07 28.93 -5.59
N SER A 23 -31.15 28.22 -5.94
CA SER A 23 -31.22 26.77 -5.89
C SER A 23 -30.18 26.11 -6.80
N LEU A 24 -30.00 26.62 -8.02
CA LEU A 24 -28.98 26.12 -8.95
C LEU A 24 -27.56 26.36 -8.39
N SER A 25 -27.31 27.54 -7.83
CA SER A 25 -26.02 27.89 -7.23
C SER A 25 -25.71 27.00 -6.02
N THR A 26 -26.71 26.75 -5.18
CA THR A 26 -26.60 25.81 -4.05
C THR A 26 -26.34 24.39 -4.55
N ALA A 27 -27.03 23.91 -5.58
CA ALA A 27 -26.81 22.58 -6.15
C ALA A 27 -25.40 22.42 -6.73
N ILE A 28 -24.90 23.42 -7.47
CA ILE A 28 -23.53 23.43 -8.01
C ILE A 28 -22.51 23.45 -6.87
N TYR A 29 -22.71 24.30 -5.85
CA TYR A 29 -21.81 24.39 -4.70
C TYR A 29 -21.78 23.10 -3.90
N GLN A 30 -22.95 22.50 -3.62
CA GLN A 30 -23.05 21.22 -2.91
C GLN A 30 -22.36 20.11 -3.70
N GLY A 31 -22.58 20.04 -5.02
CA GLY A 31 -21.90 19.08 -5.88
C GLY A 31 -20.38 19.25 -5.84
N TRP A 32 -19.88 20.49 -5.96
CA TRP A 32 -18.44 20.78 -5.89
C TRP A 32 -17.83 20.46 -4.53
N VAL A 33 -18.51 20.77 -3.41
CA VAL A 33 -18.03 20.43 -2.07
C VAL A 33 -18.02 18.91 -1.86
N GLN A 34 -19.05 18.21 -2.31
CA GLN A 34 -19.16 16.75 -2.17
C GLN A 34 -18.08 16.02 -2.95
N THR A 35 -17.84 16.38 -4.22
CA THR A 35 -16.75 15.77 -5.01
C THR A 35 -15.39 16.02 -4.36
N ARG A 36 -15.13 17.25 -3.92
CA ARG A 36 -13.86 17.60 -3.28
C ARG A 36 -13.64 16.89 -1.94
N ASN A 37 -14.69 16.73 -1.14
CA ASN A 37 -14.60 15.97 0.11
C ASN A 37 -14.36 14.48 -0.13
N LEU A 38 -15.00 13.89 -1.14
CA LEU A 38 -14.77 12.49 -1.51
C LEU A 38 -13.33 12.25 -1.97
N GLU A 39 -12.77 13.14 -2.79
CA GLU A 39 -11.38 13.05 -3.23
C GLU A 39 -10.38 13.13 -2.07
N ILE A 40 -10.63 14.03 -1.10
CA ILE A 40 -9.77 14.16 0.10
C ILE A 40 -9.84 12.88 0.93
N VAL A 41 -11.04 12.38 1.21
CA VAL A 41 -11.24 11.16 2.02
C VAL A 41 -10.63 9.94 1.33
N GLN A 42 -10.81 9.78 0.02
CA GLN A 42 -10.22 8.66 -0.73
C GLN A 42 -8.69 8.71 -0.71
N ARG A 43 -8.09 9.89 -0.87
CA ARG A 43 -6.63 10.06 -0.81
C ARG A 43 -6.08 9.76 0.58
N ASP A 44 -6.78 10.18 1.64
CA ASP A 44 -6.40 9.90 3.02
C ASP A 44 -6.52 8.40 3.36
N LEU A 45 -7.59 7.74 2.91
CA LEU A 45 -7.77 6.31 3.08
C LEU A 45 -6.68 5.50 2.36
N ALA A 46 -6.41 5.83 1.09
CA ALA A 46 -5.35 5.20 0.32
C ALA A 46 -3.97 5.38 0.98
N ARG A 47 -3.68 6.58 1.50
CA ARG A 47 -2.42 6.85 2.23
C ARG A 47 -2.32 6.04 3.52
N ARG A 48 -3.38 5.98 4.33
CA ARG A 48 -3.39 5.20 5.58
C ARG A 48 -3.22 3.72 5.30
N GLU A 49 -3.88 3.21 4.27
CA GLU A 49 -3.78 1.81 3.84
C GLU A 49 -2.37 1.49 3.32
N GLN A 50 -1.73 2.41 2.59
CA GLN A 50 -0.34 2.27 2.17
C GLN A 50 0.62 2.19 3.35
N VAL A 51 0.48 3.07 4.36
CA VAL A 51 1.34 3.04 5.57
C VAL A 51 1.14 1.75 6.36
N ARG A 52 -0.12 1.30 6.50
CA ARG A 52 -0.43 0.00 7.11
C ARG A 52 0.24 -1.15 6.35
N SER A 53 0.10 -1.17 5.04
CA SER A 53 0.70 -2.19 4.18
C SER A 53 2.23 -2.20 4.23
N CYS A 54 2.86 -1.02 4.32
CA CYS A 54 4.31 -0.91 4.54
C CYS A 54 4.74 -1.63 5.83
N LYS A 55 4.02 -1.41 6.94
CA LYS A 55 4.27 -2.12 8.19
C LYS A 55 4.14 -3.64 8.01
N ASP A 56 3.04 -4.09 7.39
CA ASP A 56 2.77 -5.53 7.22
C ASP A 56 3.85 -6.23 6.37
N VAL A 57 4.36 -5.55 5.35
CA VAL A 57 5.48 -6.04 4.51
C VAL A 57 6.79 -6.13 5.31
N ILE A 58 7.09 -5.13 6.14
CA ILE A 58 8.29 -5.12 7.01
C ILE A 58 8.23 -6.29 8.00
N GLU A 59 7.09 -6.47 8.67
CA GLU A 59 6.88 -7.60 9.60
C GLU A 59 7.04 -8.95 8.88
N ALA A 60 6.46 -9.09 7.69
CA ALA A 60 6.59 -10.30 6.89
C ALA A 60 8.03 -10.58 6.47
N TYR A 61 8.82 -9.55 6.14
CA TYR A 61 10.24 -9.71 5.78
C TYR A 61 11.05 -10.33 6.94
N PHE A 62 10.88 -9.80 8.16
CA PHE A 62 11.58 -10.33 9.33
C PHE A 62 11.08 -11.71 9.75
N ASP A 63 9.79 -12.01 9.58
CA ASP A 63 9.26 -13.38 9.76
C ASP A 63 9.89 -14.37 8.77
N VAL A 64 10.11 -13.96 7.51
CA VAL A 64 10.86 -14.77 6.53
C VAL A 64 12.30 -15.01 7.01
N LYS A 65 13.03 -13.95 7.40
CA LYS A 65 14.41 -14.09 7.90
C LYS A 65 14.50 -15.07 9.07
N LEU A 66 13.58 -14.95 10.03
CA LEU A 66 13.51 -15.84 11.18
C LEU A 66 13.31 -17.30 10.75
N ARG A 67 12.30 -17.57 9.90
CA ARG A 67 11.98 -18.95 9.47
C ARG A 67 13.08 -19.58 8.64
N ILE A 68 13.76 -18.79 7.81
CA ILE A 68 14.94 -19.26 7.07
C ILE A 68 16.10 -19.54 8.03
N GLY A 69 16.31 -18.71 9.05
CA GLY A 69 17.25 -18.96 10.15
C GLY A 69 17.03 -20.33 10.79
N LEU A 70 15.77 -20.65 11.10
CA LEU A 70 15.39 -21.94 11.66
C LEU A 70 15.69 -23.13 10.74
N ILE A 71 15.77 -22.95 9.42
CA ILE A 71 16.19 -24.03 8.50
C ILE A 71 17.66 -24.39 8.72
N ALA A 72 18.52 -23.40 8.92
CA ALA A 72 19.94 -23.64 9.20
C ALA A 72 20.13 -24.31 10.57
N ASP A 73 19.37 -23.89 11.58
CA ASP A 73 19.42 -24.49 12.92
C ASP A 73 18.85 -25.92 12.92
N ALA A 74 17.76 -26.16 12.16
CA ALA A 74 17.12 -27.46 12.03
C ALA A 74 17.99 -28.53 11.36
N ALA A 75 19.10 -28.15 10.71
CA ALA A 75 20.11 -29.09 10.23
C ALA A 75 20.72 -29.93 11.37
N THR A 76 20.57 -29.48 12.63
CA THR A 76 21.03 -30.19 13.83
C THR A 76 19.99 -31.17 14.42
N GLY A 77 18.79 -31.27 13.82
CA GLY A 77 17.75 -32.23 14.18
C GLY A 77 16.47 -31.57 14.68
N SER A 78 15.36 -31.75 13.95
CA SER A 78 14.04 -31.26 14.37
C SER A 78 13.30 -32.32 15.20
N PRO A 79 12.65 -31.96 16.33
CA PRO A 79 11.79 -32.87 17.07
C PRO A 79 10.63 -33.39 16.20
N PRO A 80 10.24 -34.68 16.32
CA PRO A 80 9.12 -35.24 15.57
C PRO A 80 7.80 -34.54 15.94
N GLY A 81 7.00 -34.21 14.93
CA GLY A 81 5.67 -33.59 15.08
C GLY A 81 5.62 -32.08 14.82
N LEU A 82 6.77 -31.41 14.63
CA LEU A 82 6.81 -30.01 14.20
C LEU A 82 6.67 -29.86 12.67
N PRO A 83 6.01 -28.81 12.17
CA PRO A 83 5.90 -28.56 10.73
C PRO A 83 7.27 -28.27 10.11
N ASP A 84 7.54 -28.82 8.93
CA ASP A 84 8.82 -28.66 8.22
C ASP A 84 9.23 -27.18 8.11
N PRO A 85 10.38 -26.80 8.70
CA PRO A 85 10.91 -25.42 8.65
C PRO A 85 11.01 -24.87 7.22
N VAL A 86 11.31 -25.71 6.23
CA VAL A 86 11.40 -25.30 4.82
C VAL A 86 10.02 -24.93 4.27
N VAL A 87 9.00 -25.73 4.57
CA VAL A 87 7.62 -25.43 4.16
C VAL A 87 7.15 -24.14 4.81
N GLN A 88 7.41 -23.97 6.11
CA GLN A 88 7.06 -22.75 6.83
C GLN A 88 7.73 -21.50 6.25
N ALA A 89 9.03 -21.57 5.92
CA ALA A 89 9.72 -20.46 5.27
C ALA A 89 9.13 -20.14 3.91
N ARG A 90 8.86 -21.15 3.07
CA ARG A 90 8.22 -20.94 1.76
C ARG A 90 6.86 -20.26 1.88
N MET A 91 6.03 -20.68 2.84
CA MET A 91 4.76 -20.03 3.10
C MET A 91 4.92 -18.55 3.50
N ALA A 92 5.92 -18.24 4.33
CA ALA A 92 6.21 -16.86 4.70
C ALA A 92 6.71 -16.03 3.51
N VAL A 93 7.55 -16.60 2.64
CA VAL A 93 8.00 -15.94 1.40
C VAL A 93 6.81 -15.66 0.47
N SER A 94 5.90 -16.63 0.31
CA SER A 94 4.67 -16.41 -0.49
C SER A 94 3.78 -15.32 0.12
N ARG A 95 3.64 -15.28 1.46
CA ARG A 95 2.90 -14.22 2.15
C ARG A 95 3.54 -12.85 1.94
N PHE A 96 4.87 -12.76 2.06
CA PHE A 96 5.61 -11.54 1.75
C PHE A 96 5.37 -11.08 0.32
N GLY A 97 5.48 -11.99 -0.67
CA GLY A 97 5.23 -11.67 -2.08
C GLY A 97 3.80 -11.17 -2.34
N ALA A 98 2.81 -11.74 -1.67
CA ALA A 98 1.42 -11.30 -1.75
C ALA A 98 1.22 -9.88 -1.18
N LEU A 99 1.77 -9.61 0.00
CA LEU A 99 1.73 -8.28 0.63
C LEU A 99 2.48 -7.23 -0.22
N GLY A 100 3.65 -7.59 -0.75
CA GLY A 100 4.43 -6.74 -1.63
C GLY A 100 3.68 -6.42 -2.93
N THR A 101 3.01 -7.40 -3.53
CA THR A 101 2.18 -7.21 -4.72
C THR A 101 1.00 -6.26 -4.43
N TYR A 102 0.36 -6.42 -3.28
CA TYR A 102 -0.72 -5.52 -2.85
C TYR A 102 -0.21 -4.09 -2.65
N LEU A 103 0.90 -3.91 -1.93
CA LEU A 103 1.51 -2.59 -1.71
C LEU A 103 1.96 -1.93 -3.02
N ALA A 104 2.48 -2.71 -3.97
CA ALA A 104 2.87 -2.21 -5.28
C ALA A 104 1.70 -1.57 -6.07
N ASN A 105 0.44 -1.94 -5.79
CA ASN A 105 -0.72 -1.29 -6.41
C ASN A 105 -0.84 0.19 -6.04
N PHE A 106 -0.23 0.62 -4.93
CA PHE A 106 -0.19 2.03 -4.51
C PHE A 106 1.05 2.77 -5.03
N GLN A 107 2.11 2.06 -5.41
CA GLN A 107 3.43 2.63 -5.71
C GLN A 107 3.82 2.54 -7.21
N GLY A 108 3.14 1.71 -8.00
CA GLY A 108 3.35 1.58 -9.44
C GLY A 108 4.25 0.40 -9.85
N GLU A 109 4.51 0.28 -11.16
CA GLU A 109 5.20 -0.87 -11.77
C GLU A 109 6.63 -1.07 -11.27
N GLU A 110 7.37 0.02 -11.01
CA GLU A 110 8.73 -0.06 -10.50
C GLU A 110 8.78 -0.66 -9.08
N ALA A 111 7.80 -0.35 -8.23
CA ALA A 111 7.68 -1.01 -6.94
C ALA A 111 7.37 -2.50 -7.12
N ARG A 112 6.46 -2.84 -8.04
CA ARG A 112 6.10 -4.24 -8.32
C ARG A 112 7.29 -5.08 -8.76
N SER A 113 8.16 -4.53 -9.62
CA SER A 113 9.37 -5.22 -10.05
C SER A 113 10.35 -5.45 -8.89
N ARG A 114 10.51 -4.46 -8.00
CA ARG A 114 11.35 -4.57 -6.80
C ARG A 114 10.83 -5.62 -5.81
N TYR A 115 9.53 -5.64 -5.51
CA TYR A 115 8.91 -6.68 -4.67
C TYR A 115 9.05 -8.08 -5.29
N THR A 116 8.92 -8.19 -6.60
CA THR A 116 9.11 -9.46 -7.32
C THR A 116 10.55 -9.93 -7.24
N ALA A 117 11.52 -9.04 -7.46
CA ALA A 117 12.94 -9.34 -7.34
C ALA A 117 13.31 -9.81 -5.93
N LEU A 118 12.84 -9.10 -4.90
CA LEU A 118 13.06 -9.46 -3.51
C LEU A 118 12.41 -10.81 -3.16
N THR A 119 11.20 -11.09 -3.63
CA THR A 119 10.55 -12.39 -3.41
C THR A 119 11.37 -13.54 -3.98
N ARG A 120 11.86 -13.40 -5.23
CA ARG A 120 12.75 -14.41 -5.86
C ARG A 120 14.05 -14.59 -5.09
N GLU A 121 14.60 -13.50 -4.58
CA GLU A 121 15.81 -13.55 -3.78
C GLU A 121 15.58 -14.31 -2.48
N LEU A 122 14.46 -14.08 -1.80
CA LEU A 122 14.07 -14.83 -0.59
C LEU A 122 13.81 -16.32 -0.87
N GLU A 123 13.24 -16.66 -2.04
CA GLU A 123 13.12 -18.05 -2.50
C GLU A 123 14.50 -18.69 -2.70
N ARG A 124 15.45 -17.96 -3.31
CA ARG A 124 16.84 -18.40 -3.47
C ARG A 124 17.50 -18.66 -2.12
N VAL A 125 17.40 -17.72 -1.17
CA VAL A 125 17.95 -17.88 0.18
C VAL A 125 17.33 -19.09 0.88
N THR A 126 16.01 -19.26 0.79
CA THR A 126 15.30 -20.42 1.37
C THR A 126 15.85 -21.74 0.83
N GLY A 127 16.17 -21.82 -0.47
CA GLY A 127 16.77 -23.00 -1.09
C GLY A 127 18.20 -23.31 -0.63
N LEU A 128 18.96 -22.28 -0.26
CA LEU A 128 20.37 -22.37 0.15
C LEU A 128 20.58 -22.37 1.66
N ALA A 129 19.52 -22.17 2.45
CA ALA A 129 19.61 -22.01 3.89
C ALA A 129 20.35 -23.15 4.61
N ARG A 130 20.14 -24.40 4.16
CA ARG A 130 20.83 -25.59 4.73
C ARG A 130 22.33 -25.65 4.41
N THR A 131 22.79 -24.91 3.41
CA THR A 131 24.20 -24.88 3.00
C THR A 131 24.97 -23.73 3.62
N ALA A 132 24.34 -22.92 4.47
CA ALA A 132 24.97 -21.80 5.14
C ALA A 132 26.10 -22.30 6.07
N ALA A 133 27.28 -21.68 5.95
CA ALA A 133 28.43 -21.96 6.81
C ALA A 133 28.30 -21.23 8.17
N GLY A 134 27.25 -21.56 8.93
CA GLY A 134 26.94 -20.90 10.21
C GLY A 134 26.34 -19.48 10.05
N PRO A 135 26.34 -18.67 11.12
CA PRO A 135 25.66 -17.37 11.15
C PRO A 135 26.16 -16.39 10.08
N SER A 136 27.48 -16.26 9.91
CA SER A 136 28.07 -15.37 8.89
C SER A 136 27.76 -15.84 7.46
N GLY A 137 27.72 -17.16 7.24
CA GLY A 137 27.27 -17.74 5.98
C GLY A 137 25.80 -17.42 5.69
N MET A 138 24.95 -17.40 6.71
CA MET A 138 23.55 -17.01 6.57
C MET A 138 23.40 -15.51 6.26
N GLU A 139 24.15 -14.65 6.96
CA GLU A 139 24.18 -13.20 6.66
C GLU A 139 24.58 -12.93 5.21
N ALA A 140 25.63 -13.60 4.71
CA ALA A 140 26.07 -13.47 3.33
C ALA A 140 25.00 -13.92 2.32
N LEU A 141 24.18 -14.92 2.64
CA LEU A 141 23.06 -15.31 1.78
C LEU A 141 21.98 -14.22 1.68
N PHE A 142 21.77 -13.44 2.75
CA PHE A 142 20.76 -12.39 2.80
C PHE A 142 21.20 -11.04 2.26
N GLU A 143 22.49 -10.78 2.05
CA GLU A 143 23.03 -9.46 1.71
C GLU A 143 22.28 -8.78 0.55
N ALA A 144 22.04 -9.51 -0.55
CA ALA A 144 21.30 -8.99 -1.69
C ALA A 144 19.81 -8.70 -1.36
N ALA A 145 19.16 -9.57 -0.59
CA ALA A 145 17.78 -9.36 -0.14
C ALA A 145 17.67 -8.16 0.81
N ASP A 146 18.63 -8.01 1.73
CA ASP A 146 18.71 -6.90 2.68
C ASP A 146 18.92 -5.56 1.95
N GLY A 147 19.76 -5.55 0.90
CA GLY A 147 19.94 -4.35 0.06
C GLY A 147 18.66 -3.92 -0.66
N LEU A 148 17.93 -4.87 -1.27
CA LEU A 148 16.64 -4.60 -1.91
C LEU A 148 15.61 -4.10 -0.90
N PHE A 149 15.48 -4.81 0.23
CA PHE A 149 14.56 -4.46 1.30
C PHE A 149 14.85 -3.09 1.89
N TYR A 150 16.12 -2.74 2.10
CA TYR A 150 16.54 -1.43 2.60
C TYR A 150 15.99 -0.29 1.74
N GLY A 151 16.22 -0.35 0.42
CA GLY A 151 15.73 0.68 -0.50
C GLY A 151 14.20 0.80 -0.51
N MET A 152 13.50 -0.32 -0.41
CA MET A 152 12.03 -0.34 -0.35
C MET A 152 11.50 0.18 1.01
N ASN A 153 12.20 -0.10 2.10
CA ASN A 153 11.88 0.41 3.42
C ASN A 153 12.08 1.94 3.51
N GLU A 154 13.10 2.49 2.84
CA GLU A 154 13.25 3.95 2.74
C GLU A 154 12.04 4.62 2.05
N ASP A 155 11.50 4.01 0.99
CA ASP A 155 10.30 4.51 0.31
C ASP A 155 9.07 4.48 1.24
N CYS A 156 8.93 3.41 2.03
CA CYS A 156 7.91 3.33 3.08
C CYS A 156 8.09 4.40 4.16
N ALA A 157 9.32 4.62 4.64
CA ALA A 157 9.63 5.66 5.62
C ALA A 157 9.34 7.06 5.08
N ARG A 158 9.66 7.32 3.81
CA ARG A 158 9.34 8.59 3.13
C ARG A 158 7.83 8.80 3.04
N SER A 159 7.08 7.76 2.66
CA SER A 159 5.62 7.78 2.59
C SER A 159 4.98 8.06 3.96
N ALA A 160 5.54 7.48 5.03
CA ALA A 160 5.06 7.68 6.40
C ALA A 160 5.35 9.08 6.96
N ARG A 161 6.49 9.70 6.61
CA ARG A 161 6.82 11.08 7.04
C ARG A 161 5.96 12.15 6.36
N GLN A 162 5.42 11.81 5.20
CA GLN A 162 4.49 12.67 4.45
C GLN A 162 3.03 12.41 4.84
N ALA A 163 2.79 11.49 5.78
CA ALA A 163 1.46 11.10 6.23
C ALA A 163 1.05 11.80 7.53
#